data_AF-A0AAV5RYN3-F1
#
_entry.id   AF-A0AAV5RYN3-F1
#
_cell.length_a   1.000
_cell.length_b   1.000
_cell.length_c   1.000
_cell.angle_alpha   90.00
_cell.angle_beta   90.00
_cell.angle_gamma   90.00
#
_symmetry.space_group_name_H-M   'P 1'
#
loop_
_entity.id
_entity.type
_entity.pdbx_description
1 polymer ?
#
loop_
_entity_poly.entity_id
_entity_poly.type
_entity_poly.pdbx_seq_one_letter_code
_entity_poly.pdbx_strand_id
1 'polypeptide(L)'
;MDILKLEYEVQRLQDGVQERARLAGLGVRPSASDDERLRRQIRGVLELLNAVDAGERGVRESIALYNTCLSECEEVGIDTQGCEYVPREREDVQEQETASPDPGPSKKVRFSEGSEADTGESHFQPYHDEEGPAHFQPYHDDEPSLDEPPLDTNRPSGEGLHKALFVEQQQRLMQQDAHIDALHASVQRAHGISLDIDAEVDDQNRQLLPDLEGLVDRGEASLQRAARRLDVFQRTARENGPCSTIVILIVVLFLLLVLL
;
A
#
# COMPACT_ATOMS: atom_id res chain seq x y z
N MET A 1 -0.33 20.53 -24.14
CA MET A 1 0.42 19.42 -23.49
C MET A 1 -0.09 19.15 -22.08
N ASP A 2 -0.80 20.10 -21.48
CA ASP A 2 -1.14 20.03 -20.05
C ASP A 2 -2.30 19.06 -19.75
N ILE A 3 -3.17 18.76 -20.72
CA ILE A 3 -4.31 17.83 -20.56
C ILE A 3 -3.83 16.38 -20.37
N LEU A 4 -2.93 15.88 -21.22
CA LEU A 4 -2.40 14.51 -21.07
C LEU A 4 -1.63 14.34 -19.76
N LYS A 5 -0.92 15.39 -19.34
CA LYS A 5 -0.23 15.41 -18.06
C LYS A 5 -1.21 15.42 -16.88
N LEU A 6 -2.30 16.16 -17.00
CA LEU A 6 -3.38 16.19 -16.00
C LEU A 6 -4.06 14.83 -15.89
N GLU A 7 -4.42 14.20 -17.02
CA GLU A 7 -5.02 12.87 -17.04
C GLU A 7 -4.11 11.82 -16.38
N TYR A 8 -2.82 11.83 -16.70
CA TYR A 8 -1.83 10.96 -16.07
C TYR A 8 -1.71 11.17 -14.56
N GLU A 9 -1.65 12.42 -14.09
CA GLU A 9 -1.53 12.69 -12.64
C GLU A 9 -2.83 12.40 -11.88
N VAL A 10 -4.01 12.56 -12.51
CA VAL A 10 -5.30 12.14 -11.94
C VAL A 10 -5.39 10.62 -11.85
N GLN A 11 -4.97 9.89 -12.88
CA GLN A 11 -4.94 8.43 -12.86
C GLN A 11 -3.96 7.90 -11.79
N ARG A 12 -2.78 8.51 -11.70
CA ARG A 12 -1.80 8.19 -10.66
C ARG A 12 -2.30 8.49 -9.25
N LEU A 13 -3.09 9.56 -9.08
CA LEU A 13 -3.76 9.85 -7.82
C LEU A 13 -4.79 8.77 -7.50
N GLN A 14 -5.61 8.38 -8.46
CA GLN A 14 -6.62 7.32 -8.31
C GLN A 14 -5.99 5.99 -7.86
N ASP A 15 -4.91 5.55 -8.51
CA ASP A 15 -4.21 4.32 -8.13
C ASP A 15 -3.70 4.39 -6.68
N GLY A 16 -3.17 5.55 -6.27
CA GLY A 16 -2.70 5.78 -4.91
C GLY A 16 -3.82 5.73 -3.87
N VAL A 17 -5.00 6.26 -4.20
CA VAL A 17 -6.18 6.23 -3.33
C VAL A 17 -6.78 4.83 -3.24
N GLN A 18 -6.86 4.09 -4.34
CA GLN A 18 -7.34 2.71 -4.34
C GLN A 18 -6.44 1.77 -3.54
N GLU A 19 -5.12 1.90 -3.70
CA GLU A 19 -4.18 1.11 -2.89
C GLU A 19 -4.33 1.45 -1.40
N ARG A 20 -4.53 2.73 -1.07
CA ARG A 20 -4.81 3.15 0.30
C ARG A 20 -6.10 2.55 0.85
N ALA A 21 -7.19 2.57 0.07
CA ALA A 21 -8.46 1.97 0.45
C ALA A 21 -8.33 0.46 0.67
N ARG A 22 -7.53 -0.21 -0.17
CA ARG A 22 -7.21 -1.63 -0.03
C ARG A 22 -6.43 -1.92 1.25
N LEU A 23 -5.40 -1.13 1.54
CA LEU A 23 -4.59 -1.25 2.77
C LEU A 23 -5.42 -0.98 4.03
N ALA A 24 -6.31 0.00 3.99
CA ALA A 24 -7.27 0.27 5.05
C ALA A 24 -8.22 -0.92 5.28
N GLY A 25 -8.72 -1.55 4.21
CA GLY A 25 -9.52 -2.77 4.28
C GLY A 25 -8.76 -3.97 4.86
N LEU A 26 -7.44 -4.01 4.70
CA LEU A 26 -6.55 -5.02 5.29
C LEU A 26 -6.15 -4.69 6.74
N GLY A 27 -6.61 -3.58 7.31
CA GLY A 27 -6.30 -3.15 8.67
C GLY A 27 -4.86 -2.64 8.85
N VAL A 28 -4.11 -2.43 7.77
CA VAL A 28 -2.76 -1.87 7.80
C VAL A 28 -2.88 -0.35 7.85
N ARG A 29 -2.47 0.27 8.96
CA ARG A 29 -2.42 1.73 9.04
C ARG A 29 -1.29 2.25 8.13
N PRO A 30 -1.58 3.12 7.16
CA PRO A 30 -0.55 3.69 6.29
C PRO A 30 0.44 4.53 7.10
N SER A 31 1.68 4.61 6.60
CA SER A 31 2.73 5.40 7.22
C SER A 31 2.44 6.90 7.06
N ALA A 32 2.81 7.72 8.05
CA ALA A 32 2.67 9.18 7.97
C ALA A 32 3.38 9.79 6.74
N SER A 33 4.43 9.13 6.24
CA SER A 33 5.12 9.50 5.00
C SER A 33 4.25 9.37 3.75
N ASP A 34 3.36 8.38 3.74
CA ASP A 34 2.50 8.06 2.60
C ASP A 34 1.33 9.05 2.55
N ASP A 35 0.80 9.42 3.71
CA ASP A 35 -0.21 10.48 3.83
C ASP A 35 0.33 11.83 3.34
N GLU A 36 1.59 12.16 3.65
CA GLU A 36 2.24 13.38 3.13
C GLU A 36 2.49 13.34 1.62
N ARG A 37 2.82 12.17 1.08
CA ARG A 37 3.04 11.99 -0.35
C ARG A 37 1.74 12.15 -1.13
N LEU A 38 0.65 11.53 -0.64
CA LEU A 38 -0.67 11.64 -1.25
C LEU A 38 -1.18 13.08 -1.17
N ARG A 39 -0.99 13.77 -0.04
CA ARG A 39 -1.32 15.20 0.09
C ARG A 39 -0.56 16.09 -0.91
N ARG A 40 0.72 15.80 -1.16
CA ARG A 40 1.51 16.52 -2.19
C ARG A 40 0.99 16.25 -3.60
N GLN A 41 0.58 15.02 -3.89
CA GLN A 41 -0.01 14.66 -5.19
C GLN A 41 -1.35 15.37 -5.41
N ILE A 42 -2.24 15.39 -4.41
CA ILE A 42 -3.53 16.09 -4.46
C ILE A 42 -3.33 17.57 -4.78
N ARG A 43 -2.37 18.25 -4.12
CA ARG A 43 -2.05 19.66 -4.37
C ARG A 43 -1.46 19.89 -5.76
N GLY A 44 -0.59 18.99 -6.22
CA GLY A 44 -0.03 19.07 -7.57
C GLY A 44 -1.09 18.93 -8.66
N VAL A 45 -2.05 18.01 -8.48
CA VAL A 45 -3.19 17.86 -9.39
C VAL A 45 -4.09 19.10 -9.35
N LEU A 46 -4.35 19.66 -8.17
CA LEU A 46 -5.12 20.90 -8.03
C LEU A 46 -4.48 22.09 -8.75
N GLU A 47 -3.15 22.25 -8.66
CA GLU A 47 -2.42 23.29 -9.39
C GLU A 47 -2.53 23.10 -10.91
N LEU A 48 -2.42 21.87 -11.39
CA LEU A 48 -2.60 21.56 -12.82
C LEU A 48 -4.04 21.83 -13.27
N LEU A 49 -5.04 21.46 -12.46
CA LEU A 49 -6.46 21.67 -12.75
C LEU A 49 -6.84 23.17 -12.78
N ASN A 50 -6.19 23.98 -11.95
CA ASN A 50 -6.33 25.43 -11.95
C ASN A 50 -5.58 26.12 -13.11
N ALA A 51 -4.52 25.50 -13.62
CA ALA A 51 -3.75 26.02 -14.76
C ALA A 51 -4.43 25.74 -16.11
N VAL A 52 -5.32 24.74 -16.18
CA VAL A 52 -6.00 24.32 -17.40
C VAL A 52 -7.40 24.95 -17.50
N ASP A 53 -7.75 25.48 -18.68
CA ASP A 53 -9.07 26.07 -18.95
C ASP A 53 -10.17 24.98 -18.95
N ALA A 54 -11.22 25.15 -18.12
CA ALA A 54 -12.31 24.19 -17.90
C ALA A 54 -13.25 23.93 -19.11
N GLY A 55 -12.94 24.50 -20.28
CA GLY A 55 -13.75 24.41 -21.50
C GLY A 55 -13.55 23.13 -22.32
N GLU A 56 -12.51 22.36 -22.06
CA GLU A 56 -12.16 21.17 -22.84
C GLU A 56 -12.78 19.89 -22.27
N ARG A 57 -13.30 19.02 -23.14
CA ARG A 57 -14.04 17.80 -22.76
C ARG A 57 -13.26 16.86 -21.83
N GLY A 58 -11.95 16.70 -22.05
CA GLY A 58 -11.10 15.85 -21.20
C GLY A 58 -10.86 16.43 -19.80
N VAL A 59 -10.92 17.75 -19.65
CA VAL A 59 -10.71 18.42 -18.37
C VAL A 59 -11.90 18.19 -17.45
N ARG A 60 -13.14 18.27 -17.97
CA ARG A 60 -14.36 18.00 -17.19
C ARG A 60 -14.42 16.60 -16.61
N GLU A 61 -13.98 15.59 -17.38
CA GLU A 61 -13.90 14.20 -16.91
C GLU A 61 -12.83 14.05 -15.82
N SER A 62 -11.65 14.65 -16.02
CA SER A 62 -10.57 14.65 -15.02
C SER A 62 -10.95 15.38 -13.72
N ILE A 63 -11.76 16.44 -13.79
CA ILE A 63 -12.32 17.15 -12.62
C ILE A 63 -13.25 16.22 -11.84
N ALA A 64 -14.15 15.51 -12.53
CA ALA A 64 -15.08 14.58 -11.89
C ALA A 64 -14.34 13.44 -11.17
N LEU A 65 -13.35 12.83 -11.84
CA LEU A 65 -12.52 11.79 -11.26
C LEU A 65 -11.70 12.30 -10.05
N TYR A 66 -11.15 13.50 -10.14
CA TYR A 66 -10.43 14.14 -9.04
C TYR A 66 -11.32 14.35 -7.82
N ASN A 67 -12.54 14.87 -8.01
CA ASN A 67 -13.48 15.09 -6.91
C ASN A 67 -13.95 13.76 -6.28
N THR A 68 -14.12 12.70 -7.08
CA THR A 68 -14.36 11.34 -6.55
C THR A 68 -13.18 10.87 -5.69
N CYS A 69 -11.94 11.02 -6.18
CA CYS A 69 -10.74 10.65 -5.42
C CYS A 69 -10.61 11.44 -4.11
N LEU A 70 -11.01 12.72 -4.09
CA LEU A 70 -11.06 13.52 -2.88
C LEU A 70 -12.03 12.96 -1.84
N SER A 71 -13.23 12.54 -2.26
CA SER A 71 -14.20 11.92 -1.35
C SER A 71 -13.67 10.60 -0.75
N GLU A 72 -13.01 9.78 -1.56
CA GLU A 72 -12.36 8.54 -1.09
C GLU A 72 -11.17 8.82 -0.14
N CYS A 73 -10.48 9.94 -0.32
CA CYS A 73 -9.42 10.37 0.60
C CYS A 73 -9.95 10.81 1.97
N GLU A 74 -11.11 11.48 1.99
CA GLU A 74 -11.80 11.89 3.21
C GLU A 74 -12.29 10.69 4.03
N GLU A 75 -12.84 9.67 3.37
CA GLU A 75 -13.27 8.43 4.04
C GLU A 75 -12.13 7.70 4.73
N VAL A 76 -10.93 7.75 4.16
CA VAL A 76 -9.74 7.10 4.73
C VAL A 76 -8.98 8.05 5.69
N GLY A 77 -9.51 9.25 5.97
CA GLY A 77 -9.03 10.15 7.03
C GLY A 77 -7.85 11.06 6.65
N ILE A 78 -7.65 11.35 5.36
CA ILE A 78 -6.73 12.43 4.95
C ILE A 78 -7.48 13.75 5.05
N ASP A 79 -6.88 14.71 5.73
CA ASP A 79 -7.33 16.10 5.71
C ASP A 79 -7.12 16.71 4.31
N THR A 80 -8.24 16.87 3.59
CA THR A 80 -8.37 17.42 2.23
C THR A 80 -8.79 18.89 2.22
N GLN A 81 -8.89 19.55 3.39
CA GLN A 81 -9.38 20.93 3.49
C GLN A 81 -8.70 21.88 2.49
N GLY A 82 -9.51 22.49 1.61
CA GLY A 82 -9.05 23.46 0.61
C GLY A 82 -8.51 22.87 -0.70
N CYS A 83 -8.62 21.56 -0.91
CA CYS A 83 -8.27 20.90 -2.18
C CYS A 83 -9.47 20.69 -3.11
N GLU A 84 -10.68 21.11 -2.73
CA GLU A 84 -11.87 21.02 -3.58
C GLU A 84 -11.69 21.91 -4.82
N TYR A 85 -11.76 21.31 -6.00
CA TYR A 85 -11.78 22.07 -7.23
C TYR A 85 -13.21 22.50 -7.54
N VAL A 86 -13.47 23.79 -7.39
CA VAL A 86 -14.70 24.43 -7.87
C VAL A 86 -14.45 24.89 -9.31
N PRO A 87 -15.17 24.35 -10.31
CA PRO A 87 -15.05 24.81 -11.69
C PRO A 87 -15.25 26.32 -11.77
N ARG A 88 -14.31 27.04 -12.38
CA ARG A 88 -14.54 28.44 -12.77
C ARG A 88 -15.54 28.44 -13.91
N GLU A 89 -16.82 28.56 -13.58
CA GLU A 89 -17.83 28.95 -14.55
C GLU A 89 -17.38 30.29 -15.15
N ARG A 90 -17.07 30.30 -16.45
CA ARG A 90 -17.07 31.55 -17.19
C ARG A 90 -18.52 32.03 -17.14
N GLU A 91 -18.73 33.19 -16.51
CA GLU A 91 -19.96 33.95 -16.65
C GLU A 91 -20.17 34.22 -18.15
N ASP A 92 -20.92 33.35 -18.81
CA ASP A 92 -21.55 33.70 -20.06
C ASP A 92 -22.53 34.82 -19.73
N VAL A 93 -22.14 36.05 -20.05
CA VAL A 93 -23.00 37.22 -20.00
C VAL A 93 -24.19 36.98 -20.93
N GLN A 94 -25.32 36.63 -20.35
CA GLN A 94 -26.63 36.91 -20.92
C GLN A 94 -27.42 37.77 -19.93
N GLU A 95 -27.70 38.98 -20.38
CA GLU A 95 -28.51 39.98 -19.70
C GLU A 95 -29.93 39.47 -19.43
N GLN A 96 -30.38 39.75 -18.20
CA GLN A 96 -31.76 39.99 -17.75
C GLN A 96 -32.73 38.80 -17.69
N GLU A 97 -33.01 38.34 -16.47
CA GLU A 97 -34.25 38.78 -15.79
C GLU A 97 -34.16 38.63 -14.25
N THR A 98 -34.46 39.76 -13.62
CA THR A 98 -34.70 40.10 -12.22
C THR A 98 -35.18 39.00 -11.24
N ALA A 99 -34.46 38.83 -10.12
CA ALA A 99 -34.99 38.96 -8.75
C ALA A 99 -33.86 38.84 -7.70
N SER A 100 -33.83 39.77 -6.75
CA SER A 100 -32.78 39.96 -5.73
C SER A 100 -33.16 39.29 -4.37
N PRO A 101 -32.44 39.51 -3.23
CA PRO A 101 -31.63 38.48 -2.53
C PRO A 101 -32.03 38.28 -1.04
N ASP A 102 -31.48 37.27 -0.33
CA ASP A 102 -31.11 37.40 1.11
C ASP A 102 -30.28 36.19 1.64
N PRO A 103 -29.48 36.36 2.73
CA PRO A 103 -28.35 35.50 3.12
C PRO A 103 -28.58 34.61 4.36
N GLY A 104 -27.80 33.52 4.43
CA GLY A 104 -27.48 32.76 5.67
C GLY A 104 -28.60 31.86 6.23
N PRO A 105 -28.29 30.82 7.04
CA PRO A 105 -27.33 30.91 8.14
C PRO A 105 -26.38 29.71 8.34
N SER A 106 -25.20 30.01 8.87
CA SER A 106 -24.27 29.07 9.50
C SER A 106 -24.86 28.46 10.78
N LYS A 107 -24.78 27.13 10.92
CA LYS A 107 -25.03 26.39 12.17
C LYS A 107 -24.01 25.25 12.25
N LYS A 108 -22.91 25.43 12.99
CA LYS A 108 -22.70 24.92 14.36
C LYS A 108 -23.14 23.46 14.52
N VAL A 109 -22.20 22.52 14.36
CA VAL A 109 -22.34 21.16 14.89
C VAL A 109 -21.61 21.11 16.23
N ARG A 110 -22.42 20.86 17.25
CA ARG A 110 -22.12 20.81 18.68
C ARG A 110 -21.55 19.44 19.00
N PHE A 111 -20.36 19.39 19.59
CA PHE A 111 -19.84 18.18 20.22
C PHE A 111 -20.74 17.82 21.40
N SER A 112 -21.45 16.70 21.29
CA SER A 112 -22.08 16.03 22.42
C SER A 112 -21.02 15.16 23.09
N GLU A 113 -20.39 15.77 24.10
CA GLU A 113 -19.67 15.11 25.18
C GLU A 113 -20.67 14.33 26.05
N GLY A 114 -20.36 13.08 26.36
CA GLY A 114 -21.05 12.29 27.40
C GLY A 114 -21.84 11.09 26.90
N SER A 115 -21.17 9.95 26.73
CA SER A 115 -21.75 8.64 27.04
C SER A 115 -20.62 7.70 27.45
N GLU A 116 -20.26 7.76 28.73
CA GLU A 116 -19.57 6.67 29.41
C GLU A 116 -20.56 5.51 29.58
N ALA A 117 -20.21 4.35 29.05
CA ALA A 117 -20.53 3.00 29.53
C ALA A 117 -20.53 2.03 28.35
N ASP A 118 -19.45 1.28 28.18
CA ASP A 118 -19.47 -0.20 28.25
C ASP A 118 -18.08 -0.72 27.87
N THR A 119 -17.18 -0.74 28.85
CA THR A 119 -15.87 -1.39 28.73
C THR A 119 -16.08 -2.90 28.90
N GLY A 120 -16.59 -3.56 27.87
CA GLY A 120 -16.61 -5.01 27.78
C GLY A 120 -15.21 -5.53 27.43
N GLU A 121 -14.34 -5.67 28.44
CA GLU A 121 -13.07 -6.38 28.32
C GLU A 121 -13.31 -7.84 27.88
N SER A 122 -13.22 -8.13 26.59
CA SER A 122 -12.99 -9.49 26.11
C SER A 122 -11.51 -9.80 26.26
N HIS A 123 -11.15 -10.32 27.42
CA HIS A 123 -9.84 -10.86 27.73
C HIS A 123 -9.53 -12.00 26.74
N PHE A 124 -8.65 -11.74 25.77
CA PHE A 124 -8.10 -12.75 24.88
C PHE A 124 -7.34 -13.79 25.71
N GLN A 125 -7.80 -15.03 25.73
CA GLN A 125 -7.04 -16.15 26.27
C GLN A 125 -6.26 -16.81 25.12
N PRO A 126 -4.95 -17.05 25.26
CA PRO A 126 -4.20 -17.86 24.30
C PRO A 126 -4.80 -19.27 24.27
N TYR A 127 -4.92 -19.86 23.08
CA TYR A 127 -5.21 -21.29 22.94
C TYR A 127 -4.17 -22.09 23.72
N HIS A 128 -4.63 -22.89 24.68
CA HIS A 128 -3.82 -23.89 25.35
C HIS A 128 -4.10 -25.22 24.64
N ASP A 129 -3.07 -25.83 24.06
CA ASP A 129 -3.17 -27.21 23.61
C ASP A 129 -3.33 -28.08 24.87
N GLU A 130 -4.51 -28.66 25.05
CA GLU A 130 -4.73 -29.71 26.04
C GLU A 130 -4.07 -30.98 25.50
N GLU A 131 -2.79 -31.16 25.81
CA GLU A 131 -2.12 -32.46 25.72
C GLU A 131 -2.74 -33.42 26.74
N GLY A 132 -3.86 -34.03 26.37
CA GLY A 132 -4.33 -35.23 27.03
C GLY A 132 -3.26 -36.32 26.89
N PRO A 133 -2.91 -37.07 27.95
CA PRO A 133 -1.95 -38.14 27.84
C PRO A 133 -2.59 -39.29 27.07
N ALA A 134 -2.48 -39.28 25.73
CA ALA A 134 -2.66 -40.46 24.91
C ALA A 134 -1.48 -41.39 25.22
N HIS A 135 -1.65 -42.19 26.27
CA HIS A 135 -0.70 -43.19 26.71
C HIS A 135 -0.69 -44.31 25.67
N PHE A 136 0.08 -44.12 24.59
CA PHE A 136 0.35 -45.19 23.63
C PHE A 136 1.15 -46.27 24.34
N GLN A 137 0.52 -47.41 24.58
CA GLN A 137 1.23 -48.59 25.05
C GLN A 137 2.09 -49.14 23.91
N PRO A 138 3.38 -49.47 24.16
CA PRO A 138 4.21 -50.15 23.19
C PRO A 138 3.56 -51.47 22.76
N TYR A 139 3.57 -51.75 21.46
CA TYR A 139 3.09 -53.02 20.92
C TYR A 139 3.91 -54.17 21.51
N HIS A 140 3.22 -55.14 22.14
CA HIS A 140 3.80 -56.32 22.78
C HIS A 140 3.40 -57.55 21.96
N ASP A 141 4.38 -58.32 21.48
CA ASP A 141 4.20 -59.58 20.72
C ASP A 141 3.85 -60.75 21.67
N ASP A 142 2.85 -60.58 22.54
CA ASP A 142 2.36 -61.72 23.32
C ASP A 142 1.45 -62.57 22.43
N GLU A 143 1.99 -63.72 22.00
CA GLU A 143 1.24 -64.81 21.36
C GLU A 143 -0.02 -65.11 22.17
N PRO A 144 -1.23 -65.16 21.55
CA PRO A 144 -2.42 -65.49 22.28
C PRO A 144 -2.34 -66.96 22.73
N SER A 145 -2.22 -67.16 24.04
CA SER A 145 -2.34 -68.45 24.69
C SER A 145 -3.66 -69.12 24.29
N LEU A 146 -3.55 -70.37 23.84
CA LEU A 146 -4.62 -71.30 23.52
C LEU A 146 -5.54 -71.56 24.75
N ASP A 147 -6.50 -70.67 24.96
CA ASP A 147 -7.73 -70.97 25.70
C ASP A 147 -8.90 -70.50 24.84
N GLU A 148 -9.29 -71.34 23.88
CA GLU A 148 -10.46 -71.14 23.04
C GLU A 148 -11.76 -71.30 23.86
N PRO A 149 -12.63 -70.28 23.93
CA PRO A 149 -14.05 -70.52 24.17
C PRO A 149 -14.67 -71.18 22.92
N PRO A 150 -15.78 -71.93 23.06
CA PRO A 150 -16.31 -72.73 21.95
C PRO A 150 -16.62 -71.84 20.75
N LEU A 151 -16.16 -72.27 19.57
CA LEU A 151 -16.46 -71.71 18.26
C LEU A 151 -17.97 -71.50 18.10
N ASP A 152 -18.44 -70.29 18.36
CA ASP A 152 -19.72 -69.80 17.83
C ASP A 152 -19.58 -69.75 16.31
N THR A 153 -20.14 -70.77 15.66
CA THR A 153 -20.10 -71.01 14.22
C THR A 153 -21.00 -70.04 13.44
N ASN A 154 -21.25 -68.86 14.00
CA ASN A 154 -22.17 -67.85 13.47
C ASN A 154 -21.48 -66.47 13.31
N ARG A 155 -20.22 -66.49 12.87
CA ARG A 155 -19.55 -65.29 12.37
C ARG A 155 -20.12 -65.00 10.97
N PRO A 156 -20.82 -63.87 10.74
CA PRO A 156 -21.25 -63.51 9.39
C PRO A 156 -20.01 -63.47 8.50
N SER A 157 -20.11 -64.17 7.39
CA SER A 157 -19.06 -64.47 6.41
C SER A 157 -18.05 -63.32 6.23
N GLY A 158 -16.75 -63.60 6.40
CA GLY A 158 -15.65 -62.66 6.18
C GLY A 158 -15.61 -62.05 4.77
N GLU A 159 -16.42 -62.56 3.84
CA GLU A 159 -16.66 -62.01 2.50
C GLU A 159 -17.27 -60.60 2.52
N GLY A 160 -18.16 -60.30 3.48
CA GLY A 160 -18.78 -58.97 3.59
C GLY A 160 -17.80 -57.89 4.05
N LEU A 161 -16.94 -58.25 5.00
CA LEU A 161 -15.88 -57.37 5.50
C LEU A 161 -14.78 -57.13 4.45
N HIS A 162 -14.37 -58.17 3.72
CA HIS A 162 -13.43 -58.04 2.61
C HIS A 162 -13.98 -57.10 1.53
N LYS A 163 -15.26 -57.26 1.16
CA LYS A 163 -15.89 -56.39 0.16
C LYS A 163 -15.99 -54.94 0.63
N ALA A 164 -16.31 -54.70 1.89
CA ALA A 164 -16.32 -53.35 2.47
C ALA A 164 -14.93 -52.70 2.48
N LEU A 165 -13.89 -53.46 2.86
CA LEU A 165 -12.50 -53.02 2.83
C LEU A 165 -12.05 -52.69 1.40
N PHE A 166 -12.39 -53.53 0.42
CA PHE A 166 -12.09 -53.28 -0.99
C PHE A 166 -12.73 -51.98 -1.50
N VAL A 167 -13.98 -51.72 -1.12
CA VAL A 167 -14.69 -50.47 -1.47
C VAL A 167 -14.01 -49.26 -0.83
N GLU A 168 -13.63 -49.34 0.45
CA GLU A 168 -12.89 -48.27 1.14
C GLU A 168 -11.53 -48.00 0.47
N GLN A 169 -10.81 -49.06 0.09
CA GLN A 169 -9.52 -48.95 -0.57
C GLN A 169 -9.63 -48.33 -1.96
N GLN A 170 -10.68 -48.69 -2.72
CA GLN A 170 -10.97 -48.07 -4.01
C GLN A 170 -11.33 -46.59 -3.87
N GLN A 171 -12.08 -46.22 -2.82
CA GLN A 171 -12.40 -44.82 -2.53
C GLN A 171 -11.15 -44.02 -2.16
N ARG A 172 -10.23 -44.59 -1.36
CA ARG A 172 -8.94 -43.96 -1.04
C ARG A 172 -8.07 -43.76 -2.29
N LEU A 173 -8.00 -44.74 -3.18
CA LEU A 173 -7.28 -44.62 -4.45
C LEU A 173 -7.84 -43.48 -5.31
N MET A 174 -9.16 -43.38 -5.44
CA MET A 174 -9.79 -42.28 -6.19
C MET A 174 -9.52 -40.90 -5.57
N GLN A 175 -9.52 -40.80 -4.23
CA GLN A 175 -9.18 -39.55 -3.54
C GLN A 175 -7.71 -39.15 -3.76
N GLN A 176 -6.81 -40.13 -3.73
CA GLN A 176 -5.39 -39.90 -3.99
C GLN A 176 -5.13 -39.45 -5.43
N ASP A 177 -5.82 -40.05 -6.39
CA ASP A 177 -5.70 -39.66 -7.81
C ASP A 177 -6.14 -38.21 -8.01
N ALA A 178 -7.26 -37.81 -7.40
CA ALA A 178 -7.72 -36.42 -7.41
C ALA A 178 -6.71 -35.45 -6.74
N HIS A 179 -6.01 -35.89 -5.70
CA HIS A 179 -4.95 -35.10 -5.07
C HIS A 179 -3.71 -34.98 -5.97
N ILE A 180 -3.34 -36.03 -6.70
CA ILE A 180 -2.23 -36.03 -7.64
C ILE A 180 -2.54 -35.11 -8.82
N ASP A 181 -3.76 -35.12 -9.34
CA ASP A 181 -4.18 -34.20 -10.41
C ASP A 181 -4.11 -32.73 -9.96
N ALA A 182 -4.57 -32.45 -8.74
CA ALA A 182 -4.48 -31.12 -8.15
C ALA A 182 -3.02 -30.68 -7.96
N LEU A 183 -2.14 -31.60 -7.53
CA LEU A 183 -0.70 -31.37 -7.40
C LEU A 183 -0.04 -31.17 -8.77
N HIS A 184 -0.39 -31.97 -9.76
CA HIS A 184 0.16 -31.85 -11.11
C HIS A 184 -0.21 -30.49 -11.72
N ALA A 185 -1.47 -30.07 -11.56
CA ALA A 185 -1.93 -28.77 -11.99
C ALA A 185 -1.22 -27.62 -11.23
N SER A 186 -0.92 -27.80 -9.93
CA SER A 186 -0.19 -26.79 -9.16
C SER A 186 1.28 -26.71 -9.54
N VAL A 187 1.94 -27.85 -9.79
CA VAL A 187 3.32 -27.93 -10.28
C VAL A 187 3.43 -27.31 -11.66
N GLN A 188 2.48 -27.57 -12.57
CA GLN A 188 2.49 -26.98 -13.90
C GLN A 188 2.33 -25.45 -13.84
N ARG A 189 1.47 -24.93 -12.95
CA ARG A 189 1.36 -23.49 -12.70
C ARG A 189 2.66 -22.92 -12.09
N ALA A 190 3.23 -23.60 -11.10
CA ALA A 190 4.47 -23.18 -10.45
C ALA A 190 5.64 -23.14 -11.44
N HIS A 191 5.72 -24.12 -12.34
CA HIS A 191 6.71 -24.14 -13.42
C HIS A 191 6.50 -23.00 -14.41
N GLY A 192 5.25 -22.68 -14.78
CA GLY A 192 4.94 -21.51 -15.61
C GLY A 192 5.41 -20.21 -14.95
N ILE A 193 5.06 -20.01 -13.68
CA ILE A 193 5.52 -18.86 -12.88
C ILE A 193 7.06 -18.83 -12.80
N SER A 194 7.72 -19.98 -12.66
CA SER A 194 9.19 -20.06 -12.62
C SER A 194 9.83 -19.62 -13.94
N LEU A 195 9.24 -19.97 -15.08
CA LEU A 195 9.73 -19.53 -16.38
C LEU A 195 9.50 -18.03 -16.59
N ASP A 196 8.36 -17.52 -16.15
CA ASP A 196 8.06 -16.09 -16.22
C ASP A 196 9.00 -15.28 -15.31
N ILE A 197 9.29 -15.77 -14.10
CA ILE A 197 10.30 -15.18 -13.21
C ILE A 197 11.67 -15.20 -13.86
N ASP A 198 12.07 -16.32 -14.49
CA ASP A 198 13.38 -16.44 -15.15
C ASP A 198 13.51 -15.42 -16.30
N ALA A 199 12.47 -15.29 -17.13
CA ALA A 199 12.43 -14.32 -18.22
C ALA A 199 12.44 -12.87 -17.71
N GLU A 200 11.67 -12.57 -16.67
CA GLU A 200 11.62 -11.23 -16.06
C GLU A 200 12.95 -10.89 -15.38
N VAL A 201 13.60 -11.84 -14.70
CA VAL A 201 14.93 -11.64 -14.11
C VAL A 201 15.97 -11.41 -15.20
N ASP A 202 15.93 -12.12 -16.32
CA ASP A 202 16.83 -11.89 -17.45
C ASP A 202 16.60 -10.52 -18.11
N ASP A 203 15.33 -10.07 -18.25
CA ASP A 203 15.00 -8.75 -18.79
C ASP A 203 15.41 -7.62 -17.84
N GLN A 204 15.11 -7.76 -16.54
CA GLN A 204 15.58 -6.84 -15.51
C GLN A 204 17.10 -6.76 -15.48
N ASN A 205 17.82 -7.88 -15.56
CA ASN A 205 19.27 -7.89 -15.59
C ASN A 205 19.81 -7.14 -16.82
N ARG A 206 19.18 -7.31 -17.99
CA ARG A 206 19.61 -6.65 -19.24
C ARG A 206 19.24 -5.18 -19.34
N GLN A 207 18.12 -4.75 -18.76
CA GLN A 207 17.64 -3.37 -18.89
C GLN A 207 17.94 -2.53 -17.64
N LEU A 208 17.68 -3.07 -16.45
CA LEU A 208 17.82 -2.34 -15.19
C LEU A 208 19.29 -2.09 -14.82
N LEU A 209 20.17 -3.08 -14.97
CA LEU A 209 21.58 -2.90 -14.62
C LEU A 209 22.30 -1.82 -15.45
N PRO A 210 22.17 -1.76 -16.79
CA PRO A 210 22.77 -0.67 -17.56
C PRO A 210 22.17 0.70 -17.25
N ASP A 211 20.88 0.77 -16.89
CA ASP A 211 20.26 2.02 -16.47
C ASP A 211 20.77 2.47 -15.09
N LEU A 212 20.93 1.53 -14.16
CA LEU A 212 21.54 1.79 -12.85
C LEU A 212 23.00 2.19 -12.99
N GLU A 213 23.77 1.50 -13.82
CA GLU A 213 25.16 1.84 -14.16
C GLU A 213 25.22 3.26 -14.76
N GLY A 214 24.37 3.57 -15.73
CA GLY A 214 24.28 4.90 -16.32
C GLY A 214 23.85 5.98 -15.34
N LEU A 215 23.04 5.66 -14.34
CA LEU A 215 22.64 6.59 -13.28
C LEU A 215 23.78 6.82 -12.27
N VAL A 216 24.51 5.76 -11.91
CA VAL A 216 25.71 5.82 -11.06
C VAL A 216 26.79 6.65 -11.74
N ASP A 217 27.07 6.44 -13.02
CA ASP A 217 28.05 7.21 -13.79
C ASP A 217 27.69 8.71 -13.83
N ARG A 218 26.41 9.03 -14.04
CA ARG A 218 25.93 10.43 -13.97
C ARG A 218 26.05 11.00 -12.56
N GLY A 219 25.77 10.18 -11.56
CA GLY A 219 25.94 10.50 -10.14
C GLY A 219 27.40 10.86 -9.83
N GLU A 220 28.35 10.02 -10.20
CA GLU A 220 29.78 10.25 -10.04
C GLU A 220 30.24 11.51 -10.76
N ALA A 221 29.84 11.71 -12.02
CA ALA A 221 30.18 12.90 -12.77
C ALA A 221 29.63 14.18 -12.11
N SER A 222 28.42 14.11 -11.53
CA SER A 222 27.82 15.24 -10.80
C SER A 222 28.54 15.52 -9.48
N LEU A 223 28.88 14.47 -8.72
CA LEU A 223 29.61 14.56 -7.46
C LEU A 223 31.02 15.07 -7.68
N GLN A 224 31.71 14.63 -8.73
CA GLN A 224 33.05 15.12 -9.06
C GLN A 224 33.03 16.63 -9.40
N ARG A 225 32.00 17.10 -10.11
CA ARG A 225 31.81 18.54 -10.38
C ARG A 225 31.50 19.32 -9.09
N ALA A 226 30.64 18.78 -8.23
CA ALA A 226 30.33 19.38 -6.94
C ALA A 226 31.58 19.44 -6.03
N ALA A 227 32.36 18.37 -5.98
CA ALA A 227 33.62 18.29 -5.24
C ALA A 227 34.63 19.33 -5.75
N ARG A 228 34.79 19.49 -7.07
CA ARG A 228 35.64 20.55 -7.64
C ARG A 228 35.18 21.95 -7.25
N ARG A 229 33.87 22.21 -7.26
CA ARG A 229 33.32 23.51 -6.83
C ARG A 229 33.55 23.75 -5.34
N LEU A 230 33.43 22.71 -4.52
CA LEU A 230 33.69 22.78 -3.09
C LEU A 230 35.17 23.01 -2.79
N ASP A 231 36.09 22.36 -3.51
CA ASP A 231 37.54 22.57 -3.38
C ASP A 231 37.94 24.00 -3.75
N VAL A 232 37.39 24.52 -4.86
CA VAL A 232 37.56 25.94 -5.22
C VAL A 232 36.99 26.85 -4.13
N PHE A 233 35.78 26.57 -3.62
CA PHE A 233 35.19 27.37 -2.55
C PHE A 233 36.01 27.31 -1.26
N GLN A 234 36.51 26.15 -0.87
CA GLN A 234 37.36 25.97 0.30
C GLN A 234 38.67 26.75 0.15
N ARG A 235 39.27 26.72 -1.04
CA ARG A 235 40.48 27.47 -1.34
C ARG A 235 40.25 28.98 -1.33
N THR A 236 39.19 29.44 -1.99
CA THR A 236 38.77 30.85 -1.98
C THR A 236 38.38 31.33 -0.58
N ALA A 237 37.72 30.50 0.22
CA ALA A 237 37.38 30.80 1.61
C ALA A 237 38.62 30.86 2.51
N ARG A 238 39.63 30.01 2.26
CA ARG A 238 40.90 30.04 3.00
C ARG A 238 41.73 31.27 2.66
N GLU A 239 41.76 31.68 1.39
CA GLU A 239 42.47 32.88 0.93
C GLU A 239 41.77 34.18 1.39
N ASN A 240 40.43 34.23 1.29
CA ASN A 240 39.64 35.41 1.69
C ASN A 240 39.25 35.41 3.17
N GLY A 241 39.59 34.38 3.94
CA GLY A 241 39.25 34.26 5.36
C GLY A 241 39.65 35.49 6.17
N PRO A 242 40.92 35.93 6.14
CA PRO A 242 41.36 37.13 6.86
C PRO A 242 40.71 38.42 6.37
N CYS A 243 40.35 38.52 5.09
CA CYS A 243 39.69 39.70 4.55
C CYS A 243 38.21 39.75 4.99
N SER A 244 37.52 38.61 4.93
CA SER A 244 36.14 38.44 5.38
C SER A 244 35.98 38.72 6.87
N THR A 245 36.91 38.23 7.71
CA THR A 245 36.88 38.50 9.16
C THR A 245 37.01 39.98 9.48
N ILE A 246 37.87 40.72 8.78
CA ILE A 246 38.01 42.17 8.95
C ILE A 246 36.70 42.90 8.57
N VAL A 247 36.08 42.54 7.44
CA VAL A 247 34.81 43.15 7.00
C VAL A 247 33.70 42.89 8.02
N ILE A 248 33.57 41.67 8.52
CA ILE A 248 32.60 41.33 9.57
C ILE A 248 32.83 42.16 10.83
N LEU A 249 34.10 42.33 11.25
CA LEU A 249 34.45 43.13 12.43
C LEU A 249 34.04 44.60 12.27
N ILE A 250 34.21 45.17 11.07
CA ILE A 250 33.78 46.54 10.74
C ILE A 250 32.24 46.66 10.79
N VAL A 251 31.52 45.68 10.23
CA VAL A 251 30.04 45.68 10.27
C VAL A 251 29.53 45.61 11.71
N VAL A 252 30.13 44.77 12.55
CA VAL A 252 29.79 44.67 13.98
C VAL A 252 30.10 45.98 14.71
N LEU A 253 31.25 46.60 14.44
CA LEU A 253 31.60 47.90 14.99
C LEU A 253 30.59 48.98 14.60
N PHE A 254 30.17 49.00 13.33
CA PHE A 254 29.18 49.94 12.82
C PHE A 254 27.80 49.72 13.44
N LEU A 255 27.40 48.45 13.61
CA LEU A 255 26.17 48.10 14.33
C LEU A 255 26.19 48.58 15.77
N LEU A 256 27.31 48.41 16.47
CA LEU A 256 27.47 48.94 17.83
C LEU A 256 27.41 50.46 17.86
N LEU A 257 27.96 51.15 16.86
CA LEU A 257 27.89 52.61 16.77
C LEU A 257 26.44 53.09 16.59
N VAL A 258 25.65 52.43 15.73
CA VAL A 258 24.25 52.80 15.50
C VAL A 258 23.36 52.47 16.69
N LEU A 259 23.68 51.40 17.41
CA LEU A 259 22.90 50.94 18.57
C LEU A 259 23.22 51.74 19.84
N LEU A 260 24.43 52.27 19.97
CA LEU A 260 24.88 53.15 21.05
C LEU A 260 24.41 54.60 20.83
#